data_AF-A0A3L7Y0F8-F1
#
_entry.id   AF-A0A3L7Y0F8-F1
#
_cell.length_a   1.000
_cell.length_b   1.000
_cell.length_c   1.000
_cell.angle_alpha   90.00
_cell.angle_beta   90.00
_cell.angle_gamma   90.00
#
_symmetry.space_group_name_H-M   'P 1'
#
loop_
_entity.id
_entity.type
_entity.pdbx_description
1 polymer ?
#
loop_
_entity_poly.entity_id
_entity_poly.type
_entity_poly.pdbx_seq_one_letter_code
_entity_poly.pdbx_strand_id
1 'polypeptide(L)'
;MVRRESAFLKLLTNALLAASLMLGGLIAFLFMDPQSEVNPYPPPTLPAISVLATPSDTPEPPAPGLEPTLAAVEPVLPVATPVPPAATEIPAATATPVVTEKFPYVLQAGTVGYTSQFTHPELACKWLGVAGSVFDAAGNPVSDLLVHVEGPDGFWMDDPTGNHAEYGASGFEVTLPRAPFDSRGQYRVILQDLMGRNLSAAVALDTFADCEKNLLLVNFSAAP
;
A
#
# COMPACT_ATOMS: atom_id res chain seq x y z
N MET A 1 4.43 -70.42 10.89
CA MET A 1 3.13 -69.74 10.73
C MET A 1 3.30 -68.62 9.71
N VAL A 2 2.88 -68.84 8.46
CA VAL A 2 2.94 -67.81 7.42
C VAL A 2 1.80 -66.83 7.68
N ARG A 3 2.15 -65.62 8.12
CA ARG A 3 1.22 -64.53 8.43
C ARG A 3 0.52 -64.15 7.12
N ARG A 4 -0.74 -64.57 6.95
CA ARG A 4 -1.65 -64.04 5.92
C ARG A 4 -1.82 -62.55 6.22
N GLU A 5 -0.96 -61.71 5.66
CA GLU A 5 -1.31 -60.31 5.46
C GLU A 5 -2.60 -60.32 4.65
N SER A 6 -3.69 -59.93 5.28
CA SER A 6 -5.03 -59.95 4.70
C SER A 6 -5.01 -59.11 3.42
N ALA A 7 -5.60 -59.63 2.34
CA ALA A 7 -5.69 -58.92 1.05
C ALA A 7 -6.22 -57.48 1.21
N PHE A 8 -7.06 -57.26 2.23
CA PHE A 8 -7.52 -55.97 2.70
C PHE A 8 -6.38 -54.98 3.02
N LEU A 9 -5.35 -55.41 3.76
CA LEU A 9 -4.23 -54.54 4.14
C LEU A 9 -3.44 -54.08 2.91
N LYS A 10 -3.25 -54.97 1.93
CA LYS A 10 -2.58 -54.65 0.65
C LYS A 10 -3.39 -53.67 -0.18
N LEU A 11 -4.72 -53.85 -0.24
CA LEU A 11 -5.61 -52.91 -0.91
C LEU A 11 -5.55 -51.53 -0.26
N LEU A 12 -5.60 -51.47 1.08
CA LEU A 12 -5.53 -50.23 1.84
C LEU A 12 -4.19 -49.51 1.61
N THR A 13 -3.06 -50.22 1.67
CA THR A 13 -1.73 -49.65 1.42
C THR A 13 -1.62 -49.10 0.00
N ASN A 14 -2.12 -49.81 -1.01
CA ASN A 14 -2.09 -49.33 -2.39
C ASN A 14 -2.98 -48.09 -2.58
N ALA A 15 -4.16 -48.05 -1.94
CA ALA A 15 -5.05 -46.89 -1.97
C ALA A 15 -4.40 -45.66 -1.31
N LEU A 16 -3.74 -45.83 -0.16
CA LEU A 16 -2.98 -44.77 0.52
C LEU A 16 -1.82 -44.24 -0.34
N LEU A 17 -1.07 -45.13 -1.00
CA LEU A 17 0.00 -44.76 -1.92
C LEU A 17 -0.53 -43.95 -3.11
N ALA A 18 -1.63 -44.41 -3.73
CA ALA A 18 -2.27 -43.70 -4.84
C ALA A 18 -2.79 -42.32 -4.40
N ALA A 19 -3.45 -42.22 -3.25
CA ALA A 19 -3.93 -40.96 -2.70
C ALA A 19 -2.78 -39.98 -2.41
N SER A 20 -1.66 -40.48 -1.87
CA SER A 20 -0.48 -39.66 -1.59
C SER A 20 0.16 -39.12 -2.88
N LEU A 21 0.25 -39.95 -3.93
CA LEU A 21 0.74 -39.51 -5.24
C LEU A 21 -0.20 -38.49 -5.89
N MET A 22 -1.52 -38.67 -5.78
CA MET A 22 -2.48 -37.68 -6.27
C MET A 22 -2.40 -36.35 -5.53
N LEU A 23 -2.27 -36.38 -4.20
CA LEU A 23 -2.09 -35.17 -3.39
C LEU A 23 -0.78 -34.46 -3.76
N GLY A 24 0.32 -35.20 -3.89
CA GLY A 24 1.60 -34.63 -4.33
C GLY A 24 1.53 -34.02 -5.73
N GLY A 25 0.84 -34.67 -6.66
CA GLY A 25 0.59 -34.14 -8.00
C GLY A 25 -0.25 -32.86 -7.99
N LEU A 26 -1.31 -32.81 -7.17
CA LEU A 26 -2.12 -31.61 -6.98
C LEU A 26 -1.29 -30.46 -6.43
N ILE A 27 -0.49 -30.70 -5.38
CA ILE A 27 0.39 -29.68 -4.81
C ILE A 27 1.37 -29.18 -5.88
N ALA A 28 2.06 -30.08 -6.60
CA ALA A 28 2.98 -29.69 -7.67
C ALA A 28 2.30 -28.86 -8.77
N PHE A 29 1.06 -29.20 -9.13
CA PHE A 29 0.26 -28.43 -10.09
C PHE A 29 -0.02 -27.00 -9.59
N LEU A 30 -0.43 -26.84 -8.32
CA LEU A 30 -0.66 -25.53 -7.72
C LEU A 30 0.60 -24.65 -7.68
N PHE A 31 1.80 -25.25 -7.53
CA PHE A 31 3.06 -24.53 -7.62
C PHE A 31 3.41 -24.07 -9.04
N MET A 32 3.02 -24.84 -10.06
CA MET A 32 3.29 -24.48 -11.46
C MET A 32 2.29 -23.42 -11.98
N ASP A 33 1.03 -23.49 -11.54
CA ASP A 33 -0.01 -22.52 -11.87
C ASP A 33 -0.74 -22.04 -10.60
N PRO A 34 -0.14 -21.06 -9.89
CA PRO A 34 -0.71 -20.54 -8.65
C PRO A 34 -2.04 -19.79 -8.87
N GLN A 35 -2.35 -19.42 -10.11
CA GLN A 35 -3.60 -18.72 -10.47
C GLN A 35 -4.71 -19.69 -10.93
N SER A 36 -4.50 -21.00 -10.81
CA SER A 36 -5.48 -22.00 -11.23
C SER A 36 -6.77 -21.96 -10.39
N GLU A 37 -7.91 -22.28 -11.02
CA GLU A 37 -9.24 -22.29 -10.35
C GLU A 37 -9.34 -23.33 -9.22
N VAL A 38 -8.46 -24.34 -9.23
CA VAL A 38 -8.39 -25.37 -8.18
C VAL A 38 -7.52 -24.95 -6.99
N ASN A 39 -6.83 -23.81 -7.07
CA ASN A 39 -6.12 -23.25 -5.94
C ASN A 39 -7.12 -22.59 -4.98
N PRO A 40 -7.30 -23.08 -3.74
CA PRO A 40 -8.18 -22.43 -2.77
C PRO A 40 -7.65 -21.08 -2.28
N TYR A 41 -6.38 -20.77 -2.54
CA TYR A 41 -5.72 -19.51 -2.14
C TYR A 41 -4.91 -18.92 -3.32
N PRO A 42 -5.58 -18.45 -4.40
CA PRO A 42 -4.89 -17.81 -5.50
C PRO A 42 -4.26 -16.48 -5.03
N PRO A 43 -3.00 -16.16 -5.41
CA PRO A 43 -2.41 -14.87 -5.12
C PRO A 43 -3.25 -13.74 -5.75
N PRO A 44 -3.31 -12.54 -5.15
CA PRO A 44 -3.97 -11.39 -5.75
C PRO A 44 -3.45 -11.09 -7.16
N THR A 45 -4.35 -10.87 -8.13
CA THR A 45 -3.98 -10.44 -9.47
C THR A 45 -3.70 -8.94 -9.47
N LEU A 46 -2.46 -8.53 -9.78
CA LEU A 46 -2.13 -7.12 -9.94
C LEU A 46 -2.87 -6.55 -11.17
N PRO A 47 -3.50 -5.36 -11.07
CA PRO A 47 -4.15 -4.74 -12.22
C PRO A 47 -3.13 -4.45 -13.32
N ALA A 48 -3.50 -4.73 -14.57
CA ALA A 48 -2.67 -4.40 -15.72
C ALA A 48 -2.51 -2.87 -15.82
N ILE A 49 -1.26 -2.40 -15.79
CA ILE A 49 -0.95 -0.97 -15.92
C ILE A 49 -1.29 -0.54 -17.34
N SER A 50 -2.33 0.27 -17.50
CA SER A 50 -2.62 0.93 -18.77
C SER A 50 -1.59 2.03 -19.01
N VAL A 51 -0.79 1.90 -20.07
CA VAL A 51 0.13 2.96 -20.48
C VAL A 51 -0.67 3.92 -21.36
N LEU A 52 -1.00 5.10 -20.82
CA LEU A 52 -1.61 6.17 -21.59
C LEU A 52 -0.57 6.73 -22.56
N ALA A 53 -0.88 6.75 -23.87
CA ALA A 53 -0.02 7.35 -24.87
C ALA A 53 0.22 8.83 -24.53
N THR A 54 1.48 9.23 -24.42
CA THR A 54 1.92 10.61 -24.23
C THR A 54 1.52 11.45 -25.44
N PRO A 55 0.64 12.46 -25.34
CA PRO A 55 0.54 13.47 -26.39
C PRO A 55 1.76 14.37 -26.29
N SER A 56 2.71 14.19 -27.20
CA SER A 56 3.78 15.15 -27.46
C SER A 56 3.29 16.13 -28.51
N ASP A 57 2.89 17.34 -28.09
CA ASP A 57 2.89 18.52 -28.95
C ASP A 57 3.19 19.74 -28.07
N THR A 58 4.46 20.14 -28.08
CA THR A 58 4.93 21.42 -27.54
C THR A 58 4.74 22.48 -28.64
N PRO A 59 3.89 23.51 -28.47
CA PRO A 59 3.95 24.68 -29.34
C PRO A 59 5.11 25.59 -28.91
N GLU A 60 5.90 25.97 -29.91
CA GLU A 60 7.04 26.88 -29.83
C GLU A 60 6.63 28.32 -29.44
N PRO A 61 7.40 29.06 -28.62
CA PRO A 61 7.08 30.45 -28.27
C PRO A 61 7.46 31.43 -29.40
N PRO A 62 6.66 32.46 -29.71
CA PRO A 62 7.08 33.50 -30.64
C PRO A 62 8.10 34.45 -30.00
N ALA A 63 9.09 34.86 -30.82
CA ALA A 63 10.19 35.75 -30.47
C ALA A 63 9.76 37.20 -30.15
N PRO A 64 10.56 37.98 -29.40
CA PRO A 64 10.23 39.35 -29.00
C PRO A 64 10.59 40.37 -30.09
N GLY A 65 9.65 41.25 -30.44
CA GLY A 65 9.86 42.42 -31.30
C GLY A 65 9.99 43.71 -30.49
N LEU A 66 11.02 44.50 -30.78
CA LEU A 66 11.42 45.74 -30.10
C LEU A 66 10.53 46.96 -30.45
N GLU A 67 10.42 47.87 -29.48
CA GLU A 67 9.93 49.27 -29.48
C GLU A 67 10.62 50.18 -30.56
N PRO A 68 10.41 51.53 -30.70
CA PRO A 68 9.60 52.51 -29.91
C PRO A 68 8.83 53.58 -30.74
N THR A 69 7.93 54.34 -30.09
CA THR A 69 7.76 55.76 -30.46
C THR A 69 7.14 56.59 -29.33
N LEU A 70 7.90 57.62 -28.93
CA LEU A 70 7.53 58.69 -28.00
C LEU A 70 6.77 59.78 -28.76
N ALA A 71 5.65 60.25 -28.22
CA ALA A 71 5.06 61.54 -28.55
C ALA A 71 4.56 62.23 -27.28
N ALA A 72 4.84 63.52 -27.21
CA ALA A 72 4.89 64.34 -26.01
C ALA A 72 3.53 64.87 -25.52
N VAL A 73 3.38 64.83 -24.19
CA VAL A 73 2.84 65.80 -23.22
C VAL A 73 2.08 67.03 -23.74
N GLU A 74 0.86 67.26 -23.24
CA GLU A 74 0.42 68.47 -22.47
C GLU A 74 -1.05 68.34 -21.92
N PRO A 75 -1.58 69.21 -21.01
CA PRO A 75 -1.92 68.76 -19.66
C PRO A 75 -3.34 69.08 -19.12
N VAL A 76 -3.70 68.40 -18.01
CA VAL A 76 -4.70 68.62 -16.92
C VAL A 76 -6.14 69.12 -17.19
N LEU A 77 -7.12 68.34 -16.72
CA LEU A 77 -8.26 68.78 -15.87
C LEU A 77 -8.64 67.64 -14.89
N PRO A 78 -8.99 67.90 -13.61
CA PRO A 78 -9.37 66.86 -12.64
C PRO A 78 -10.89 66.60 -12.62
N VAL A 79 -11.33 65.66 -11.76
CA VAL A 79 -12.72 65.29 -11.37
C VAL A 79 -13.22 64.02 -12.08
N ALA A 80 -13.69 62.95 -11.44
CA ALA A 80 -14.31 62.76 -10.12
C ALA A 80 -13.84 61.48 -9.39
N THR A 81 -13.93 61.52 -8.07
CA THR A 81 -13.71 60.42 -7.11
C THR A 81 -14.76 59.31 -7.27
N PRO A 82 -14.39 58.03 -7.46
CA PRO A 82 -15.32 56.92 -7.28
C PRO A 82 -15.44 56.53 -5.80
N VAL A 83 -16.68 56.46 -5.33
CA VAL A 83 -17.08 55.99 -3.98
C VAL A 83 -16.67 54.52 -3.80
N PRO A 84 -16.09 54.10 -2.67
CA PRO A 84 -15.75 52.69 -2.43
C PRO A 84 -17.02 51.85 -2.22
N PRO A 85 -17.10 50.62 -2.75
CA PRO A 85 -18.25 49.75 -2.52
C PRO A 85 -18.30 49.28 -1.07
N ALA A 86 -19.51 49.26 -0.51
CA ALA A 86 -19.81 48.80 0.84
C ALA A 86 -19.38 47.34 1.03
N ALA A 87 -18.74 47.04 2.17
CA ALA A 87 -18.32 45.70 2.55
C ALA A 87 -19.56 44.81 2.78
N THR A 88 -19.71 43.79 1.94
CA THR A 88 -20.65 42.68 2.19
C THR A 88 -20.07 41.81 3.30
N GLU A 89 -20.78 41.72 4.43
CA GLU A 89 -20.41 40.80 5.51
C GLU A 89 -20.54 39.35 5.02
N ILE A 90 -19.41 38.65 4.94
CA ILE A 90 -19.36 37.20 4.66
C ILE A 90 -19.85 36.50 5.94
N PRO A 91 -20.88 35.63 5.88
CA PRO A 91 -21.29 34.87 7.05
C PRO A 91 -20.13 34.01 7.54
N ALA A 92 -19.79 34.16 8.83
CA ALA A 92 -18.74 33.39 9.48
C ALA A 92 -19.01 31.89 9.31
N ALA A 93 -18.03 31.15 8.80
CA ALA A 93 -18.09 29.70 8.71
C ALA A 93 -18.25 29.13 10.12
N THR A 94 -19.41 28.53 10.40
CA THR A 94 -19.64 27.74 11.60
C THR A 94 -18.63 26.60 11.61
N ALA A 95 -17.75 26.58 12.62
CA ALA A 95 -16.82 25.48 12.82
C ALA A 95 -17.61 24.18 13.06
N THR A 96 -17.60 23.29 12.07
CA THR A 96 -18.07 21.91 12.26
C THR A 96 -17.17 21.25 13.31
N PRO A 97 -17.72 20.65 14.39
CA PRO A 97 -16.90 19.94 15.35
C PRO A 97 -16.21 18.76 14.65
N VAL A 98 -14.87 18.76 14.64
CA VAL A 98 -14.07 17.62 14.19
C VAL A 98 -14.21 16.52 15.23
N VAL A 99 -15.04 15.52 14.95
CA VAL A 99 -15.07 14.29 15.76
C VAL A 99 -13.70 13.61 15.57
N THR A 100 -12.89 13.62 16.62
CA THR A 100 -11.63 12.86 16.62
C THR A 100 -12.00 11.39 16.84
N GLU A 101 -11.97 10.58 15.79
CA GLU A 101 -12.11 9.13 15.92
C GLU A 101 -10.98 8.59 16.80
N LYS A 102 -11.33 7.95 17.92
CA LYS A 102 -10.36 7.35 18.83
C LYS A 102 -10.15 5.89 18.42
N PHE A 103 -9.04 5.63 17.76
CA PHE A 103 -8.63 4.28 17.39
C PHE A 103 -7.93 3.55 18.55
N PRO A 104 -8.11 2.22 18.68
CA PRO A 104 -7.42 1.43 19.70
C PRO A 104 -5.92 1.25 19.46
N TYR A 105 -5.46 1.39 18.22
CA TYR A 105 -4.04 1.34 17.85
C TYR A 105 -3.59 2.63 17.19
N VAL A 106 -2.31 2.95 17.36
CA VAL A 106 -1.63 4.09 16.75
C VAL A 106 -0.33 3.63 16.10
N LEU A 107 0.16 4.41 15.15
CA LEU A 107 1.51 4.24 14.60
C LEU A 107 2.52 4.36 15.74
N GLN A 108 3.37 3.36 15.90
CA GLN A 108 4.43 3.40 16.90
C GLN A 108 5.45 4.47 16.51
N ALA A 109 5.79 5.34 17.46
CA ALA A 109 6.69 6.47 17.19
C ALA A 109 8.05 6.01 16.66
N GLY A 110 8.53 6.67 15.60
CA GLY A 110 9.84 6.40 15.00
C GLY A 110 9.91 5.14 14.12
N THR A 111 8.76 4.53 13.78
CA THR A 111 8.76 3.24 13.08
C THR A 111 8.58 3.29 11.58
N VAL A 112 8.16 4.42 10.98
CA VAL A 112 8.26 4.60 9.52
C VAL A 112 9.73 4.71 9.16
N GLY A 113 10.34 3.55 8.96
CA GLY A 113 11.74 3.36 8.64
C GLY A 113 11.90 2.89 7.21
N TYR A 114 13.08 3.13 6.64
CA TYR A 114 13.42 2.69 5.29
C TYR A 114 14.73 1.93 5.36
N THR A 115 14.75 0.76 4.74
CA THR A 115 15.94 -0.09 4.65
C THR A 115 15.95 -0.82 3.31
N SER A 116 17.10 -1.42 2.97
CA SER A 116 17.16 -2.45 1.95
C SER A 116 16.37 -3.66 2.41
N GLN A 117 15.64 -4.28 1.48
CA GLN A 117 15.03 -5.58 1.71
C GLN A 117 16.09 -6.60 2.16
N PHE A 118 15.73 -7.44 3.13
CA PHE A 118 16.62 -8.49 3.65
C PHE A 118 15.98 -9.88 3.62
N THR A 119 14.67 -9.94 3.35
CA THR A 119 13.85 -11.15 3.32
C THR A 119 13.74 -11.74 1.91
N HIS A 120 14.00 -10.94 0.88
CA HIS A 120 13.94 -11.31 -0.55
C HIS A 120 15.22 -10.96 -1.32
N PRO A 121 16.43 -11.37 -0.84
CA PRO A 121 17.71 -10.95 -1.39
C PRO A 121 17.87 -11.23 -2.90
N GLU A 122 17.19 -12.26 -3.41
CA GLU A 122 17.14 -12.64 -4.80
C GLU A 122 16.41 -11.65 -5.71
N LEU A 123 15.49 -10.84 -5.17
CA LEU A 123 14.75 -9.85 -5.94
C LEU A 123 15.50 -8.52 -6.02
N ALA A 124 16.40 -8.25 -5.07
CA ALA A 124 17.22 -7.03 -5.02
C ALA A 124 16.35 -5.77 -5.28
N CYS A 125 16.73 -4.95 -6.26
CA CYS A 125 16.01 -3.71 -6.59
C CYS A 125 14.78 -3.91 -7.49
N LYS A 126 14.27 -5.13 -7.62
CA LYS A 126 13.02 -5.41 -8.36
C LYS A 126 11.81 -5.54 -7.44
N TRP A 127 12.02 -5.39 -6.14
CA TRP A 127 11.01 -5.55 -5.11
C TRP A 127 10.93 -4.30 -4.24
N LEU A 128 9.71 -3.99 -3.80
CA LEU A 128 9.38 -2.94 -2.85
C LEU A 128 8.29 -3.49 -1.93
N GLY A 129 8.42 -3.31 -0.63
CA GLY A 129 7.41 -3.79 0.31
C GLY A 129 7.23 -2.92 1.55
N VAL A 130 6.11 -3.16 2.24
CA VAL A 130 5.77 -2.58 3.54
C VAL A 130 5.69 -3.74 4.53
N ALA A 131 6.39 -3.65 5.65
CA ALA A 131 6.44 -4.71 6.65
C ALA A 131 6.53 -4.16 8.07
N GLY A 132 6.36 -5.02 9.06
CA GLY A 132 6.58 -4.65 10.44
C GLY A 132 5.82 -5.54 11.40
N SER A 133 5.48 -5.01 12.58
CA SER A 133 4.88 -5.74 13.69
C SER A 133 3.85 -4.91 14.45
N VAL A 134 2.99 -5.58 15.21
CA VAL A 134 1.91 -4.97 15.99
C VAL A 134 1.98 -5.39 17.44
N PHE A 135 1.87 -4.44 18.37
CA PHE A 135 2.04 -4.66 19.80
C PHE A 135 0.85 -4.18 20.64
N ASP A 136 0.55 -4.89 21.73
CA ASP A 136 -0.43 -4.47 22.73
C ASP A 136 0.14 -3.41 23.69
N ALA A 137 -0.66 -2.96 24.66
CA ALA A 137 -0.25 -1.96 25.65
C ALA A 137 0.88 -2.43 26.60
N ALA A 138 1.10 -3.73 26.70
CA ALA A 138 2.19 -4.33 27.47
C ALA A 138 3.43 -4.61 26.60
N GLY A 139 3.37 -4.32 25.29
CA GLY A 139 4.44 -4.57 24.33
C GLY A 139 4.48 -6.02 23.83
N ASN A 140 3.44 -6.82 24.06
CA ASN A 140 3.37 -8.17 23.52
C ASN A 140 2.96 -8.13 22.04
N PRO A 141 3.52 -9.02 21.20
CA PRO A 141 3.10 -9.14 19.81
C PRO A 141 1.63 -9.58 19.72
N VAL A 142 0.88 -8.95 18.82
CA VAL A 142 -0.52 -9.25 18.54
C VAL A 142 -0.62 -9.93 17.18
N SER A 143 -1.19 -11.14 17.14
CA SER A 143 -1.53 -11.87 15.92
C SER A 143 -3.00 -11.70 15.55
N ASP A 144 -3.39 -12.23 14.39
CA ASP A 144 -4.79 -12.33 13.96
C ASP A 144 -5.51 -10.98 13.76
N LEU A 145 -4.75 -9.93 13.46
CA LEU A 145 -5.22 -8.68 12.88
C LEU A 145 -4.86 -8.61 11.40
N LEU A 146 -5.52 -7.74 10.63
CA LEU A 146 -5.20 -7.51 9.23
C LEU A 146 -4.45 -6.19 9.08
N VAL A 147 -3.31 -6.24 8.39
CA VAL A 147 -2.68 -5.02 7.87
C VAL A 147 -3.14 -4.82 6.44
N HIS A 148 -3.97 -3.79 6.26
CA HIS A 148 -4.49 -3.36 4.97
C HIS A 148 -3.59 -2.29 4.39
N VAL A 149 -3.04 -2.52 3.20
CA VAL A 149 -2.31 -1.51 2.44
C VAL A 149 -3.09 -1.19 1.18
N GLU A 150 -3.53 0.05 1.05
CA GLU A 150 -4.19 0.58 -0.14
C GLU A 150 -3.28 1.56 -0.88
N GLY A 151 -3.53 1.74 -2.17
CA GLY A 151 -2.71 2.59 -3.03
C GLY A 151 -3.47 3.09 -4.27
N PRO A 152 -2.74 3.74 -5.20
CA PRO A 152 -3.32 4.26 -6.43
C PRO A 152 -3.86 3.14 -7.32
N ASP A 153 -4.67 3.52 -8.31
CA ASP A 153 -5.24 2.61 -9.32
C ASP A 153 -6.09 1.46 -8.73
N GLY A 154 -6.63 1.64 -7.53
CA GLY A 154 -7.44 0.63 -6.83
C GLY A 154 -6.62 -0.53 -6.26
N PHE A 155 -5.30 -0.38 -6.17
CA PHE A 155 -4.45 -1.36 -5.50
C PHE A 155 -4.82 -1.46 -4.02
N TRP A 156 -5.00 -2.69 -3.54
CA TRP A 156 -5.01 -2.97 -2.12
C TRP A 156 -4.54 -4.41 -1.87
N MET A 157 -3.95 -4.65 -0.70
CA MET A 157 -3.55 -5.96 -0.21
C MET A 157 -3.71 -6.02 1.29
N ASP A 158 -4.11 -7.19 1.79
CA ASP A 158 -4.16 -7.50 3.21
C ASP A 158 -3.10 -8.55 3.54
N ASP A 159 -2.44 -8.39 4.68
CA ASP A 159 -1.65 -9.47 5.28
C ASP A 159 -1.97 -9.63 6.78
N PRO A 160 -2.29 -10.85 7.24
CA PRO A 160 -2.48 -11.12 8.66
C PRO A 160 -1.19 -10.98 9.47
N THR A 161 -1.28 -10.28 10.60
CA THR A 161 -0.19 -10.20 11.58
C THR A 161 0.15 -11.58 12.15
N GLY A 162 1.43 -11.92 12.18
CA GLY A 162 1.95 -13.20 12.67
C GLY A 162 2.35 -14.19 11.55
N ASN A 163 2.12 -13.84 10.28
CA ASN A 163 2.52 -14.64 9.14
C ASN A 163 4.01 -14.52 8.78
N HIS A 164 4.65 -13.43 9.20
CA HIS A 164 6.02 -13.09 8.79
C HIS A 164 6.96 -12.98 9.99
N ALA A 165 7.39 -14.13 10.51
CA ALA A 165 8.21 -14.24 11.72
C ALA A 165 9.55 -13.48 11.65
N GLU A 166 10.06 -13.25 10.44
CA GLU A 166 11.24 -12.45 10.14
C GLU A 166 11.13 -10.99 10.59
N TYR A 167 9.91 -10.47 10.75
CA TYR A 167 9.62 -9.14 11.31
C TYR A 167 9.17 -9.19 12.79
N GLY A 168 9.22 -10.36 13.42
CA GLY A 168 8.75 -10.61 14.78
C GLY A 168 7.52 -11.52 14.84
N ALA A 169 7.11 -11.92 16.05
CA ALA A 169 6.00 -12.88 16.23
C ALA A 169 4.62 -12.35 15.79
N SER A 170 4.47 -11.04 15.65
CA SER A 170 3.30 -10.35 15.06
C SER A 170 3.56 -9.84 13.64
N GLY A 171 4.59 -10.37 12.98
CA GLY A 171 5.11 -9.78 11.76
C GLY A 171 4.16 -9.90 10.58
N PHE A 172 4.18 -8.89 9.71
CA PHE A 172 3.43 -8.84 8.46
C PHE A 172 4.33 -8.33 7.32
N GLU A 173 3.98 -8.64 6.08
CA GLU A 173 4.64 -8.12 4.87
C GLU A 173 3.65 -7.98 3.71
N VAL A 174 3.66 -6.81 3.07
CA VAL A 174 2.89 -6.52 1.86
C VAL A 174 3.84 -6.06 0.76
N THR A 175 3.86 -6.81 -0.35
CA THR A 175 4.60 -6.44 -1.55
C THR A 175 3.84 -5.39 -2.35
N LEU A 176 4.49 -4.28 -2.71
CA LEU A 176 3.92 -3.26 -3.58
C LEU A 176 4.03 -3.66 -5.06
N PRO A 177 3.16 -3.17 -5.95
CA PRO A 177 2.99 -3.72 -7.31
C PRO A 177 4.12 -3.37 -8.29
N ARG A 178 5.16 -2.67 -7.84
CA ARG A 178 6.22 -2.11 -8.68
C ARG A 178 7.56 -2.15 -7.93
N ALA A 179 8.65 -2.24 -8.70
CA ALA A 179 10.00 -2.00 -8.20
C ALA A 179 10.15 -0.57 -7.63
N PRO A 180 11.19 -0.28 -6.81
CA PRO A 180 11.34 1.01 -6.12
C PRO A 180 11.14 2.23 -7.01
N PHE A 181 10.30 3.15 -6.54
CA PHE A 181 9.88 4.35 -7.26
C PHE A 181 9.52 5.46 -6.28
N ASP A 182 9.58 6.72 -6.73
CA ASP A 182 9.18 7.85 -5.90
C ASP A 182 7.66 8.02 -5.87
N SER A 183 7.10 8.08 -4.67
CA SER A 183 5.72 8.52 -4.44
C SER A 183 5.60 9.23 -3.10
N ARG A 184 4.59 10.09 -2.96
CA ARG A 184 4.34 10.85 -1.74
C ARG A 184 2.89 10.68 -1.30
N GLY A 185 2.69 10.01 -0.16
CA GLY A 185 1.39 9.75 0.45
C GLY A 185 0.35 9.04 -0.44
N GLN A 186 0.80 8.34 -1.49
CA GLN A 186 -0.09 7.63 -2.42
C GLN A 186 -0.52 6.26 -1.89
N TYR A 187 0.32 5.67 -1.04
CA TYR A 187 0.01 4.43 -0.34
C TYR A 187 -0.39 4.74 1.09
N ARG A 188 -1.29 3.95 1.64
CA ARG A 188 -1.75 4.06 3.02
C ARG A 188 -1.76 2.69 3.66
N VAL A 189 -1.34 2.62 4.90
CA VAL A 189 -1.42 1.41 5.72
C VAL A 189 -2.39 1.62 6.87
N ILE A 190 -3.28 0.66 7.07
CA ILE A 190 -4.34 0.66 8.07
C ILE A 190 -4.34 -0.69 8.77
N LEU A 191 -4.25 -0.68 10.10
CA LEU A 191 -4.54 -1.86 10.91
C LEU A 191 -6.05 -2.05 11.04
N GLN A 192 -6.52 -3.27 10.79
CA GLN A 192 -7.93 -3.68 10.83
C GLN A 192 -8.11 -4.95 11.67
N ASP A 193 -9.35 -5.21 12.09
CA ASP A 193 -9.72 -6.54 12.56
C ASP A 193 -10.05 -7.49 11.41
N LEU A 194 -10.29 -8.77 11.71
CA LEU A 194 -10.64 -9.80 10.72
C LEU A 194 -11.97 -9.53 9.97
N MET A 195 -12.75 -8.53 10.39
CA MET A 195 -13.99 -8.11 9.74
C MET A 195 -13.78 -6.85 8.88
N GLY A 196 -12.55 -6.36 8.74
CA GLY A 196 -12.21 -5.16 7.98
C GLY A 196 -12.53 -3.85 8.70
N ARG A 197 -12.81 -3.88 10.02
CA ARG A 197 -13.02 -2.64 10.79
C ARG A 197 -11.68 -2.02 11.13
N ASN A 198 -11.52 -0.74 10.79
CA ASN A 198 -10.30 0.01 11.09
C ASN A 198 -10.06 0.10 12.60
N LEU A 199 -8.90 -0.40 13.03
CA LEU A 199 -8.39 -0.32 14.39
C LEU A 199 -7.34 0.78 14.57
N SER A 200 -6.95 1.44 13.49
CA SER A 200 -6.02 2.58 13.44
C SER A 200 -6.46 3.60 12.40
N ALA A 201 -5.92 4.80 12.50
CA ALA A 201 -6.00 5.78 11.42
C ALA A 201 -5.13 5.35 10.24
N ALA A 202 -5.49 5.78 9.03
CA ALA A 202 -4.67 5.52 7.85
C ALA A 202 -3.34 6.29 7.90
N VAL A 203 -2.23 5.57 7.79
CA VAL A 203 -0.88 6.12 7.77
C VAL A 203 -0.41 6.24 6.33
N ALA A 204 -0.17 7.47 5.87
CA ALA A 204 0.36 7.73 4.53
C ALA A 204 1.84 7.32 4.45
N LEU A 205 2.21 6.68 3.34
CA LEU A 205 3.55 6.17 3.08
C LEU A 205 4.17 6.87 1.87
N ASP A 206 5.45 7.20 2.01
CA ASP A 206 6.29 7.69 0.93
C ASP A 206 7.20 6.57 0.44
N THR A 207 7.31 6.41 -0.88
CA THR A 207 8.24 5.45 -1.51
C THR A 207 9.39 6.21 -2.18
N PHE A 208 10.51 5.51 -2.41
CA PHE A 208 11.71 6.08 -3.02
C PHE A 208 12.20 5.25 -4.19
N ALA A 209 12.69 5.93 -5.24
CA ALA A 209 13.44 5.29 -6.32
C ALA A 209 14.89 4.96 -5.88
N ASP A 210 15.02 4.30 -4.73
CA ASP A 210 16.29 3.99 -4.05
C ASP A 210 16.24 2.54 -3.53
N CYS A 211 17.16 1.70 -4.02
CA CYS A 211 17.23 0.29 -3.69
C CYS A 211 17.59 0.06 -2.21
N GLU A 212 18.24 1.03 -1.55
CA GLU A 212 18.55 0.97 -0.12
C GLU A 212 17.34 1.37 0.76
N LYS A 213 16.21 1.69 0.14
CA LYS A 213 14.95 2.11 0.78
C LYS A 213 13.75 1.35 0.21
N ASN A 214 13.98 0.13 -0.25
CA ASN A 214 12.94 -0.69 -0.86
C ASN A 214 12.18 -1.60 0.12
N LEU A 215 12.39 -1.42 1.42
CA LEU A 215 11.55 -1.99 2.47
C LEU A 215 11.17 -0.87 3.44
N LEU A 216 9.86 -0.62 3.53
CA LEU A 216 9.25 0.30 4.46
C LEU A 216 8.88 -0.47 5.72
N LEU A 217 9.52 -0.15 6.84
CA LEU A 217 9.13 -0.69 8.13
C LEU A 217 8.04 0.20 8.74
N VAL A 218 7.00 -0.40 9.31
CA VAL A 218 5.87 0.29 9.95
C VAL A 218 5.37 -0.58 11.10
N ASN A 219 5.37 -0.07 12.33
CA ASN A 219 4.80 -0.81 13.47
C ASN A 219 3.62 -0.07 14.07
N PHE A 220 2.69 -0.84 14.64
CA PHE A 220 1.57 -0.31 15.42
C PHE A 220 1.69 -0.74 16.87
N SER A 221 1.23 0.12 17.77
CA SER A 221 1.09 -0.21 19.19
C SER A 221 -0.27 0.23 19.69
N ALA A 222 -0.77 -0.42 20.73
CA ALA A 222 -1.98 0.04 21.41
C ALA A 222 -1.86 1.54 21.77
N ALA A 223 -2.94 2.28 21.60
CA ALA A 223 -3.01 3.68 21.97
C ALA A 223 -2.79 3.84 23.48
N PRO A 224 -2.08 4.91 23.93
CA PRO A 224 -1.86 5.17 25.35
C PRO A 224 -3.13 5.52 26.13
#